data_AF-A0A9Q6VQP1-F1
#
_entry.id   AF-A0A9Q6VQP1-F1
#
_cell.length_a   1.000
_cell.length_b   1.000
_cell.length_c   1.000
_cell.angle_alpha   90.00
_cell.angle_beta   90.00
_cell.angle_gamma   90.00
#
_symmetry.space_group_name_H-M   'P 1'
#
loop_
_entity.id
_entity.type
_entity.pdbx_description
1 polymer ?
#
loop_
_entity_poly.entity_id
_entity_poly.type
_entity_poly.pdbx_seq_one_letter_code
_entity_poly.pdbx_strand_id
1 'polypeptide(L)'
;MTPCLPCPPAASLRQLALAPLAQHDAWLQRIGHICRPARPTALDATERLWCQRLGKALRPQGWLEPGDDVLQLLRAWVEPAVWQRLRLRFAPARIQTLEQKPLLALSAAKLQTLWQTVLWHTRLAVEGSNHAVTSHP
;
A
#
# COMPACT_ATOMS: atom_id res chain seq x y z
N MET A 1 -6.37 38.71 -3.21
CA MET A 1 -6.05 37.27 -3.36
C MET A 1 -5.87 36.70 -1.97
N THR A 2 -6.87 36.01 -1.44
CA THR A 2 -6.78 35.39 -0.11
C THR A 2 -6.08 34.04 -0.29
N PRO A 3 -4.94 33.78 0.36
CA PRO A 3 -4.32 32.46 0.30
C PRO A 3 -5.24 31.47 1.02
N CYS A 4 -6.01 30.69 0.26
CA CYS A 4 -6.79 29.60 0.82
C CYS A 4 -5.82 28.56 1.38
N LEU A 5 -6.00 28.18 2.66
CA LEU A 5 -5.27 27.05 3.23
C LEU A 5 -5.57 25.80 2.39
N PRO A 6 -4.55 25.02 1.99
CA PRO A 6 -4.77 23.76 1.31
C PRO A 6 -5.58 22.83 2.22
N CYS A 7 -6.62 22.21 1.66
CA CYS A 7 -7.42 21.19 2.35
C CYS A 7 -6.49 20.14 2.97
N PRO A 8 -6.68 19.76 4.25
CA PRO A 8 -5.80 18.81 4.89
C PRO A 8 -5.80 17.48 4.12
N PRO A 9 -4.61 16.96 3.76
CA PRO A 9 -4.53 15.72 2.99
C PRO A 9 -5.20 14.57 3.74
N ALA A 10 -5.88 13.71 2.98
CA ALA A 10 -6.48 12.48 3.50
C ALA A 10 -5.48 11.75 4.41
N ALA A 11 -5.94 11.26 5.57
CA ALA A 11 -5.07 10.67 6.60
C ALA A 11 -4.11 9.61 6.05
N SER A 12 -4.56 8.89 5.02
CA SER A 12 -3.84 7.83 4.31
C SER A 12 -2.67 8.36 3.47
N LEU A 13 -2.82 9.54 2.87
CA LEU A 13 -1.72 10.23 2.17
C LEU A 13 -0.67 10.75 3.15
N ARG A 14 -1.10 11.24 4.31
CA ARG A 14 -0.17 11.62 5.39
C ARG A 14 0.62 10.42 5.90
N GLN A 15 -0.07 9.30 6.15
CA GLN A 15 0.57 8.05 6.57
C GLN A 15 1.58 7.55 5.51
N LEU A 16 1.21 7.56 4.22
CA LEU A 16 2.13 7.23 3.13
C LEU A 16 3.38 8.13 3.13
N ALA A 17 3.21 9.44 3.27
CA ALA A 17 4.31 10.39 3.19
C ALA A 17 5.29 10.27 4.36
N LEU A 18 4.78 10.00 5.56
CA LEU A 18 5.56 9.97 6.80
C LEU A 18 6.16 8.59 7.12
N ALA A 19 5.62 7.51 6.56
CA ALA A 19 6.05 6.15 6.88
C ALA A 19 7.47 5.81 6.37
N PRO A 20 8.34 5.19 7.19
CA PRO A 20 9.67 4.72 6.75
C PRO A 20 9.61 3.77 5.55
N LEU A 21 10.72 3.65 4.81
CA LEU A 21 10.78 2.78 3.62
C LEU A 21 10.47 1.31 3.95
N ALA A 22 10.95 0.80 5.08
CA ALA A 22 10.62 -0.56 5.54
C ALA A 22 9.11 -0.79 5.70
N GLN A 23 8.36 0.25 6.09
CA GLN A 23 6.90 0.17 6.22
C GLN A 23 6.21 0.21 4.83
N HIS A 24 6.79 0.93 3.86
CA HIS A 24 6.34 0.85 2.47
C HIS A 24 6.54 -0.55 1.91
N ASP A 25 7.70 -1.16 2.13
CA ASP A 25 7.99 -2.52 1.69
C ASP A 25 7.04 -3.55 2.34
N ALA A 26 6.74 -3.40 3.63
CA ALA A 26 5.75 -4.24 4.32
C ALA A 26 4.34 -4.12 3.69
N TRP A 27 3.89 -2.91 3.36
CA TRP A 27 2.62 -2.70 2.66
C TRP A 27 2.62 -3.35 1.27
N LEU A 28 3.70 -3.17 0.52
CA LEU A 28 3.85 -3.72 -0.83
C LEU A 28 3.91 -5.25 -0.82
N GLN A 29 4.57 -5.87 0.16
CA GLN A 29 4.55 -7.33 0.33
C GLN A 29 3.15 -7.85 0.60
N ARG A 30 2.42 -7.19 1.52
CA ARG A 30 1.04 -7.57 1.86
C ARG A 30 0.09 -7.45 0.68
N ILE A 31 0.14 -6.33 -0.05
CA ILE A 31 -0.63 -6.12 -1.28
C ILE A 31 -0.22 -7.14 -2.34
N GLY A 32 1.08 -7.40 -2.48
CA GLY A 32 1.60 -8.44 -3.38
C GLY A 32 0.98 -9.81 -3.10
N HIS A 33 0.85 -10.18 -1.81
CA HIS A 33 0.22 -11.43 -1.41
C HIS A 33 -1.31 -11.43 -1.60
N ILE A 34 -1.98 -10.29 -1.39
CA ILE A 34 -3.42 -10.13 -1.71
C ILE A 34 -3.69 -10.37 -3.20
N CYS A 35 -2.86 -9.78 -4.07
CA CYS A 35 -2.99 -9.93 -5.52
C CYS A 35 -2.52 -11.31 -6.00
N ARG A 36 -1.55 -11.92 -5.33
CA ARG A 36 -0.90 -13.17 -5.73
C ARG A 36 -0.68 -14.09 -4.52
N PRO A 37 -1.74 -14.76 -4.03
CA PRO A 37 -1.67 -15.54 -2.79
C PRO A 37 -0.77 -16.78 -2.90
N ALA A 38 -0.50 -17.24 -4.13
CA ALA A 38 0.41 -18.37 -4.37
C ALA A 38 1.90 -18.02 -4.20
N ARG A 39 2.27 -16.74 -4.08
CA ARG A 39 3.67 -16.35 -3.89
C ARG A 39 4.12 -16.65 -2.44
N PRO A 40 5.35 -17.17 -2.26
CA PRO A 40 5.98 -17.28 -0.95
C PRO A 40 5.98 -15.93 -0.23
N THR A 41 5.73 -15.96 1.08
CA THR A 41 5.68 -14.76 1.91
C THR A 41 6.20 -15.06 3.31
N ALA A 42 6.79 -14.06 3.95
CA ALA A 42 7.22 -14.11 5.34
C ALA A 42 6.08 -13.78 6.33
N LEU A 43 4.87 -13.54 5.83
CA LEU A 43 3.69 -13.24 6.65
C LEU A 43 3.29 -14.45 7.52
N ASP A 44 2.85 -14.19 8.75
CA ASP A 44 2.39 -15.24 9.64
C ASP A 44 1.04 -15.85 9.20
N ALA A 45 0.51 -16.83 9.95
CA ALA A 45 -0.75 -17.48 9.61
C ALA A 45 -1.97 -16.52 9.66
N THR A 46 -2.00 -15.60 10.63
CA THR A 46 -3.08 -14.63 10.85
C THR A 46 -3.10 -13.60 9.73
N GLU A 47 -1.94 -13.05 9.39
CA GLU A 47 -1.76 -12.09 8.30
C GLU A 47 -2.10 -12.71 6.94
N ARG A 48 -1.70 -13.95 6.69
CA ARG A 48 -2.07 -14.70 5.48
C ARG A 48 -3.58 -14.88 5.37
N LEU A 49 -4.24 -15.30 6.45
CA LEU A 49 -5.70 -15.45 6.46
C LEU A 49 -6.41 -14.11 6.19
N TRP A 50 -5.92 -13.02 6.77
CA TRP A 50 -6.44 -11.70 6.51
C TRP A 50 -6.26 -11.29 5.04
N CYS A 51 -5.08 -11.50 4.46
CA CYS A 51 -4.82 -11.21 3.04
C CYS A 51 -5.73 -12.02 2.11
N GLN A 52 -5.96 -13.29 2.42
CA GLN A 52 -6.86 -14.15 1.66
C GLN A 52 -8.31 -13.67 1.72
N ARG A 53 -8.81 -13.28 2.90
CA ARG A 53 -10.16 -12.73 3.07
C ARG A 53 -10.34 -11.45 2.25
N LEU A 54 -9.35 -10.55 2.32
CA LEU A 54 -9.37 -9.31 1.55
C LEU A 54 -9.29 -9.57 0.04
N GLY A 55 -8.44 -10.50 -0.39
CA GLY A 55 -8.35 -10.93 -1.79
C GLY A 55 -9.68 -11.50 -2.32
N LYS A 56 -10.41 -12.27 -1.52
CA LYS A 56 -11.75 -12.77 -1.90
C LYS A 56 -12.77 -11.64 -2.07
N ALA A 57 -12.71 -10.61 -1.22
CA ALA A 57 -13.61 -9.46 -1.28
C ALA A 57 -13.33 -8.55 -2.48
N LEU A 58 -12.05 -8.23 -2.72
CA LEU A 58 -11.63 -7.31 -3.78
C LEU A 58 -11.56 -7.96 -5.16
N ARG A 59 -11.40 -9.29 -5.22
CA ARG A 59 -11.16 -10.06 -6.44
C ARG A 59 -10.04 -9.43 -7.30
N PRO A 60 -8.79 -9.39 -6.78
CA PRO A 60 -7.67 -8.74 -7.46
C PRO A 60 -7.05 -9.57 -8.59
N GLN A 61 -7.71 -10.67 -9.00
CA GLN A 61 -7.21 -11.51 -10.10
C GLN A 61 -7.11 -10.67 -11.37
N GLY A 62 -5.95 -10.69 -12.02
CA GLY A 62 -5.69 -9.92 -13.24
C GLY A 62 -5.43 -8.42 -13.04
N TRP A 63 -5.32 -7.92 -11.80
CA TRP A 63 -4.91 -6.52 -11.59
C TRP A 63 -3.43 -6.30 -11.89
N LEU A 64 -2.63 -7.35 -11.77
CA LEU A 64 -1.19 -7.35 -12.01
C LEU A 64 -0.78 -8.67 -12.66
N GLU A 65 0.03 -8.60 -13.72
CA GLU A 65 0.62 -9.79 -14.34
C GLU A 65 1.64 -10.46 -13.41
N PRO A 66 1.99 -11.74 -13.59
CA PRO A 66 2.91 -12.43 -12.70
C PRO A 66 4.27 -11.76 -12.51
N GLY A 67 4.76 -10.99 -13.47
CA GLY A 67 6.02 -10.23 -13.39
C GLY A 67 5.88 -8.77 -12.95
N ASP A 68 4.66 -8.29 -12.70
CA ASP A 68 4.42 -6.89 -12.43
C ASP A 68 4.84 -6.43 -11.03
N ASP A 69 5.35 -5.21 -10.96
CA ASP A 69 5.62 -4.55 -9.69
C ASP A 69 4.32 -4.09 -9.03
N VAL A 70 4.18 -4.35 -7.73
CA VAL A 70 3.03 -3.94 -6.91
C VAL A 70 2.93 -2.41 -6.81
N LEU A 71 4.05 -1.70 -6.96
CA LEU A 71 4.07 -0.24 -7.02
C LEU A 71 3.19 0.34 -8.14
N GLN A 72 2.84 -0.46 -9.17
CA GLN A 72 1.90 -0.02 -10.20
C GLN A 72 0.52 0.30 -9.61
N LEU A 73 0.08 -0.44 -8.59
CA LEU A 73 -1.16 -0.17 -7.86
C LEU A 73 -1.06 1.12 -7.03
N LEU A 74 0.13 1.45 -6.53
CA LEU A 74 0.35 2.71 -5.81
C LEU A 74 0.28 3.89 -6.77
N ARG A 75 0.99 3.79 -7.90
CA ARG A 75 0.98 4.79 -8.97
C ARG A 75 -0.42 5.04 -9.54
N ALA A 76 -1.23 3.99 -9.70
CA ALA A 76 -2.60 4.10 -10.20
C ALA A 76 -3.58 4.70 -9.17
N TRP A 77 -3.26 4.63 -7.88
CA TRP A 77 -4.13 5.12 -6.82
C TRP A 77 -3.92 6.60 -6.50
N VAL A 78 -2.67 7.06 -6.45
CA VAL A 78 -2.34 8.41 -6.02
C VAL A 78 -2.37 9.40 -7.18
N GLU A 79 -2.65 10.66 -6.89
CA GLU A 79 -2.53 11.72 -7.88
C GLU A 79 -1.11 11.85 -8.43
N PRO A 80 -0.91 12.29 -9.69
CA PRO A 80 0.41 12.41 -10.30
C PRO A 80 1.40 13.24 -9.46
N ALA A 81 0.95 14.33 -8.85
CA ALA A 81 1.79 15.19 -8.00
C ALA A 81 2.26 14.46 -6.71
N VAL A 82 1.42 13.58 -6.16
CA VAL A 82 1.78 12.74 -5.01
C VAL A 82 2.76 11.66 -5.43
N TRP A 83 2.53 11.03 -6.59
CA TRP A 83 3.44 10.02 -7.14
C TRP A 83 4.86 10.57 -7.34
N GLN A 84 5.00 11.79 -7.86
CA GLN A 84 6.31 12.43 -8.08
C GLN A 84 7.14 12.54 -6.80
N ARG A 85 6.50 12.64 -5.64
CA ARG A 85 7.17 12.68 -4.33
C ARG A 85 7.43 11.28 -3.80
N LEU A 86 6.46 10.38 -3.91
CA LEU A 86 6.59 9.01 -3.42
C LEU A 86 7.65 8.22 -4.17
N ARG A 87 7.79 8.41 -5.49
CA ARG A 87 8.76 7.67 -6.30
C ARG A 87 10.20 7.85 -5.84
N LEU A 88 10.54 9.01 -5.26
CA LEU A 88 11.88 9.33 -4.77
C LEU A 88 12.30 8.48 -3.57
N ARG A 89 11.35 7.79 -2.93
CA ARG A 89 11.60 6.91 -1.79
C ARG A 89 12.09 5.53 -2.22
N PHE A 90 11.94 5.17 -3.50
CA PHE A 90 12.26 3.85 -4.03
C PHE A 90 13.51 3.89 -4.92
N ALA A 91 14.10 2.73 -5.17
CA ALA A 91 15.27 2.59 -6.03
C ALA A 91 14.99 3.17 -7.44
N PRO A 92 15.82 4.10 -7.96
CA PRO A 92 15.57 4.74 -9.25
C PRO A 92 15.43 3.77 -10.43
N ALA A 93 16.21 2.68 -10.45
CA ALA A 93 16.10 1.65 -11.49
C ALA A 93 14.72 0.99 -11.51
N ARG A 94 14.17 0.67 -10.33
CA ARG A 94 12.84 0.07 -10.17
C ARG A 94 11.75 1.02 -10.67
N ILE A 95 11.85 2.31 -10.35
CA ILE A 95 10.90 3.33 -10.81
C ILE A 95 10.97 3.53 -12.32
N GLN A 96 12.15 3.55 -12.93
CA GLN A 96 12.31 3.68 -14.38
C GLN A 96 11.61 2.55 -15.14
N THR A 97 11.84 1.29 -14.73
CA THR A 97 11.15 0.13 -15.34
C THR A 97 9.63 0.20 -15.14
N LEU A 98 9.18 0.69 -13.99
CA LEU A 98 7.76 0.85 -13.71
C LEU A 98 7.11 1.97 -14.53
N GLU A 99 7.78 3.11 -14.70
CA GLU A 99 7.25 4.27 -15.40
C GLU A 99 7.14 4.04 -16.91
N GLN A 100 7.94 3.11 -17.47
CA GLN A 100 7.80 2.62 -18.85
C GLN A 100 6.49 1.85 -19.09
N LYS A 101 5.86 1.33 -18.03
CA LYS A 101 4.58 0.61 -18.14
C LYS A 101 3.40 1.59 -18.17
N PRO A 102 2.32 1.26 -18.92
CA PRO A 102 1.09 2.04 -18.89
C PRO A 102 0.49 2.03 -17.48
N LEU A 103 -0.27 3.08 -17.15
CA LEU A 103 -1.00 3.13 -15.89
C LEU A 103 -2.10 2.07 -15.89
N LEU A 104 -2.24 1.34 -14.77
CA LEU A 104 -3.29 0.34 -14.64
C LEU A 104 -4.68 0.99 -14.70
N ALA A 105 -5.51 0.52 -15.63
CA ALA A 105 -6.90 0.92 -15.76
C ALA A 105 -7.78 0.16 -14.74
N LEU A 106 -7.61 0.49 -13.46
CA LEU A 106 -8.40 -0.09 -12.36
C LEU A 106 -9.40 0.93 -11.81
N SER A 107 -10.50 0.46 -11.21
CA SER A 107 -11.45 1.38 -10.62
C SER A 107 -10.84 2.07 -9.39
N ALA A 108 -10.99 3.40 -9.34
CA ALA A 108 -10.52 4.21 -8.23
C ALA A 108 -11.08 3.72 -6.88
N ALA A 109 -12.34 3.27 -6.85
CA ALA A 109 -12.95 2.69 -5.66
C ALA A 109 -12.24 1.43 -5.16
N LYS A 110 -11.85 0.51 -6.06
CA LYS A 110 -11.13 -0.72 -5.69
C LYS A 110 -9.74 -0.42 -5.15
N LEU A 111 -9.02 0.51 -5.79
CA LEU A 111 -7.70 0.95 -5.33
C LEU A 111 -7.79 1.66 -3.99
N GLN A 112 -8.77 2.54 -3.82
CA GLN A 112 -9.05 3.21 -2.56
C GLN A 112 -9.30 2.18 -1.46
N THR A 113 -10.23 1.22 -1.65
CA THR A 113 -10.50 0.19 -0.65
C THR A 113 -9.26 -0.62 -0.32
N LEU A 114 -8.50 -1.08 -1.32
CA LEU A 114 -7.27 -1.84 -1.10
C LEU A 114 -6.28 -1.09 -0.21
N TRP A 115 -5.92 0.13 -0.60
CA TRP A 115 -4.90 0.90 0.10
C TRP A 115 -5.37 1.36 1.48
N GLN A 116 -6.62 1.82 1.60
CA GLN A 116 -7.18 2.22 2.90
C GLN A 116 -7.19 1.04 3.90
N THR A 117 -7.65 -0.14 3.46
CA THR A 117 -7.73 -1.31 4.32
C THR A 117 -6.34 -1.80 4.77
N VAL A 118 -5.33 -1.76 3.89
CA VAL A 118 -3.95 -2.13 4.25
C VAL A 118 -3.30 -1.11 5.19
N LEU A 119 -3.47 0.19 4.90
CA LEU A 119 -2.94 1.27 5.74
C LEU A 119 -3.59 1.26 7.14
N TRP A 120 -4.89 0.97 7.22
CA TRP A 120 -5.61 0.84 8.48
C TRP A 120 -5.13 -0.36 9.29
N HIS A 121 -5.05 -1.54 8.66
CA HIS A 121 -4.64 -2.77 9.36
C HIS A 121 -3.23 -2.65 9.95
N THR A 122 -2.30 -2.01 9.24
CA THR A 122 -0.95 -1.81 9.75
C THR A 122 -0.86 -0.80 10.87
N ARG A 123 -1.72 0.23 10.89
CA ARG A 123 -1.83 1.15 12.03
C ARG A 123 -2.26 0.41 13.30
N LEU A 124 -3.30 -0.44 13.19
CA LEU A 124 -3.77 -1.25 14.32
C LEU A 124 -2.71 -2.24 14.82
N ALA A 125 -1.90 -2.82 13.93
CA ALA A 125 -0.82 -3.73 14.33
C ALA A 125 0.29 -3.02 15.13
N VAL A 126 0.62 -1.78 14.77
CA VAL A 126 1.58 -0.94 15.52
C VAL A 126 1.01 -0.54 16.89
N GLU A 127 -0.27 -0.15 16.94
CA GLU A 127 -0.95 0.21 18.19
C GLU A 127 -1.10 -0.98 19.15
N GLY A 128 -1.42 -2.17 18.62
CA GLY A 128 -1.49 -3.41 19.40
C GLY A 128 -0.12 -3.86 19.94
N SER A 129 0.96 -3.59 19.21
CA SER A 129 2.33 -3.89 19.66
C SER A 129 2.78 -2.96 20.79
N ASN A 130 2.38 -1.69 20.76
CA ASN A 130 2.70 -0.72 21.83
C ASN A 130 1.97 -1.04 23.14
N HIS A 131 0.77 -1.61 23.10
CA HIS A 131 0.02 -1.99 24.30
C HIS A 131 0.54 -3.25 25.01
N ALA A 132 1.39 -4.04 24.36
CA ALA A 132 1.96 -5.27 24.92
C ALA A 132 3.22 -5.03 25.78
N VAL A 133 3.78 -3.81 25.80
CA VAL A 133 5.01 -3.49 26.54
C VAL A 133 4.75 -2.90 27.94
N THR A 134 3.52 -2.50 28.27
CA THR A 134 3.17 -1.95 29.58
C THR A 134 2.34 -2.93 30.40
N SER A 135 2.88 -4.11 30.73
CA SER A 135 2.32 -4.99 31.77
C SER A 135 3.38 -5.98 32.27
N HIS A 136 4.18 -5.57 33.25
CA HIS A 136 4.55 -6.36 34.43
C HIS A 136 5.64 -5.65 35.28
N PRO A 137 5.73 -5.92 36.59
CA PRO A 137 4.70 -6.01 37.63
C PRO A 137 4.72 -4.79 38.58
#